data_AF-A0AA39I272-F1
#
_entry.id   AF-A0AA39I272-F1
#
_cell.length_a   1.000
_cell.length_b   1.000
_cell.length_c   1.000
_cell.angle_alpha   90.00
_cell.angle_beta   90.00
_cell.angle_gamma   90.00
#
_symmetry.space_group_name_H-M   'P 1'
#
loop_
_entity.id
_entity.type
_entity.pdbx_description
1 polymer ?
#
loop_
_entity_poly.entity_id
_entity_poly.type
_entity_poly.pdbx_seq_one_letter_code
_entity_poly.pdbx_strand_id
1 'polypeptide(L)'
;MWDLLILTAMDASQKESYEMELLEIPLDVVRKWAVIEDEPKTLKIGSGGSTFLCLRHLRNYFGDFSGKKILIMHSGGLSQRLPTASALGKAFLTFPNGRSMVNMKLNAYRRVEEQLGAGVVIASSDTLEHFDDAFDFRIDNSAEVVLFGHRSTTAIGEQHGVYVLEGDRLQRVLQKPSRSAMQENGAFLGDKNHVVTDSFFALRGTSLLDALLRVADSFAESEEKTEVCCYGDFLRPLGADPRVDFISKTEDPALRRWRTELNGTFHGRRTQTILLPGDDTFFHFGTTREFSQHVRPKSAFVKCFPMETRSVVFSEVHTDQAYSKEPRFQMEEGSFVEYCSFKGPVEIGQYCFLSNLQTNAALQVPNNTTLITIPIHGRRFVTMAFETNQPLKDPTSCWFAHHFDKPTMTWNSKLFKAEDSAEKSLETTLHAVKSGRLPSQDSFPLLSVRDVLSAKNVKLLVEWRRNLKEAKHQREE
;
A
#
# COMPACT_ATOMS: atom_id res chain seq x y z
N MET A 1 14.17 -14.38 13.37
CA MET A 1 14.17 -13.69 12.06
C MET A 1 13.21 -14.36 11.09
N TRP A 2 12.61 -13.60 10.17
CA TRP A 2 11.82 -14.11 9.04
C TRP A 2 12.67 -14.96 8.07
N ASP A 3 12.16 -16.11 7.65
CA ASP A 3 12.81 -16.99 6.66
C ASP A 3 12.61 -16.50 5.22
N LEU A 4 11.45 -15.92 4.94
CA LEU A 4 11.13 -15.35 3.62
C LEU A 4 10.13 -14.20 3.75
N LEU A 5 10.44 -13.06 3.12
CA LEU A 5 9.47 -12.02 2.79
C LEU A 5 8.97 -12.24 1.35
N ILE A 6 7.66 -12.23 1.14
CA ILE A 6 7.05 -12.25 -0.19
C ILE A 6 6.28 -10.95 -0.40
N LEU A 7 6.59 -10.24 -1.48
CA LEU A 7 5.73 -9.18 -2.00
C LEU A 7 4.92 -9.72 -3.18
N THR A 8 3.62 -9.42 -3.24
CA THR A 8 2.82 -9.70 -4.44
C THR A 8 2.85 -8.50 -5.37
N ALA A 9 2.90 -8.73 -6.67
CA ALA A 9 2.94 -7.70 -7.70
C ALA A 9 1.85 -7.94 -8.74
N MET A 10 1.23 -6.89 -9.25
CA MET A 10 0.13 -7.02 -10.22
C MET A 10 0.59 -7.32 -11.65
N ASP A 11 1.85 -7.00 -11.98
CA ASP A 11 2.43 -7.19 -13.30
C ASP A 11 3.97 -7.28 -13.23
N ALA A 12 4.58 -7.71 -14.34
CA ALA A 12 6.02 -7.89 -14.48
C ALA A 12 6.83 -6.61 -14.25
N SER A 13 6.28 -5.44 -14.59
CA SER A 13 6.97 -4.16 -14.37
C SER A 13 7.02 -3.82 -12.89
N GLN A 14 5.92 -4.00 -12.16
CA GLN A 14 5.87 -3.86 -10.71
C GLN A 14 6.77 -4.90 -10.03
N LYS A 15 6.76 -6.15 -10.51
CA LYS A 15 7.67 -7.19 -10.01
C LYS A 15 9.13 -6.76 -10.12
N GLU A 16 9.57 -6.36 -11.31
CA GLU A 16 10.94 -5.90 -11.55
C GLU A 16 11.31 -4.73 -10.63
N SER A 17 10.42 -3.74 -10.47
CA SER A 17 10.68 -2.62 -9.55
C SER A 17 10.83 -3.04 -8.09
N TYR A 18 10.02 -4.00 -7.64
CA TYR A 18 10.07 -4.49 -6.26
C TYR A 18 11.34 -5.30 -6.02
N GLU A 19 11.73 -6.15 -6.96
CA GLU A 19 12.99 -6.91 -6.87
C GLU A 19 14.20 -5.96 -6.80
N MET A 20 14.19 -4.86 -7.57
CA MET A 20 15.24 -3.84 -7.46
C MET A 20 15.24 -3.17 -6.08
N GLU A 21 14.11 -2.68 -5.59
CA GLU A 21 14.05 -1.99 -4.28
C GLU A 21 14.37 -2.94 -3.10
N LEU A 22 14.04 -4.24 -3.20
CA LEU A 22 14.35 -5.23 -2.18
C LEU A 22 15.86 -5.53 -2.02
N LEU A 23 16.69 -5.16 -2.99
CA LEU A 23 18.15 -5.27 -2.87
C LEU A 23 18.71 -4.37 -1.75
N GLU A 24 18.00 -3.33 -1.36
CA GLU A 24 18.39 -2.43 -0.25
C GLU A 24 17.91 -2.93 1.12
N ILE A 25 17.11 -4.01 1.18
CA ILE A 25 16.62 -4.55 2.45
C ILE A 25 17.75 -5.33 3.15
N PRO A 26 18.11 -4.98 4.40
CA PRO A 26 19.14 -5.69 5.14
C PRO A 26 18.79 -7.16 5.42
N LEU A 27 19.76 -8.06 5.17
CA LEU A 27 19.59 -9.50 5.36
C LEU A 27 19.53 -9.95 6.83
N ASP A 28 19.89 -9.07 7.77
CA ASP A 28 19.76 -9.29 9.21
C ASP A 28 18.30 -9.07 9.71
N VAL A 29 17.41 -8.58 8.84
CA VAL A 29 15.98 -8.45 9.13
C VAL A 29 15.18 -9.59 8.48
N VAL A 30 15.59 -10.01 7.28
CA VAL A 30 14.96 -11.09 6.54
C VAL A 30 16.02 -11.94 5.84
N ARG A 31 15.95 -13.27 5.98
CA ARG A 31 16.94 -14.17 5.37
C ARG A 31 16.91 -14.16 3.84
N LYS A 32 15.71 -14.00 3.26
CA LYS A 32 15.49 -13.99 1.82
C LYS A 32 14.20 -13.25 1.48
N TRP A 33 14.09 -12.75 0.26
CA TRP A 33 12.85 -12.22 -0.28
C TRP A 33 12.49 -12.85 -1.62
N ALA A 34 11.22 -12.75 -2.00
CA ALA A 34 10.71 -13.10 -3.32
C ALA A 34 9.60 -12.12 -3.73
N VAL A 35 9.42 -11.95 -5.04
CA VAL A 35 8.29 -11.18 -5.59
C VAL A 35 7.48 -12.07 -6.53
N ILE A 36 6.19 -12.20 -6.23
CA ILE A 36 5.27 -13.08 -6.96
C ILE A 36 4.30 -12.21 -7.75
N GLU A 37 4.35 -12.35 -9.08
CA GLU A 37 3.40 -11.70 -9.99
C GLU A 37 2.05 -12.43 -9.95
N ASP A 38 0.97 -11.67 -9.93
CA ASP A 38 -0.40 -12.17 -10.03
C ASP A 38 -0.66 -12.75 -11.43
N GLU A 39 -1.18 -13.98 -11.49
CA GLU A 39 -1.52 -14.68 -12.73
C GLU A 39 -2.91 -15.34 -12.62
N PRO A 40 -3.71 -15.38 -13.71
CA PRO A 40 -3.40 -14.87 -15.05
C PRO A 40 -3.52 -13.34 -15.16
N LYS A 41 -2.66 -12.70 -15.97
CA LYS A 41 -2.65 -11.23 -16.19
C LYS A 41 -3.98 -10.62 -16.67
N THR A 42 -4.85 -11.43 -17.25
CA THR A 42 -6.14 -11.01 -17.82
C THR A 42 -7.23 -10.85 -16.75
N LEU A 43 -7.01 -11.33 -15.53
CA LEU A 43 -8.02 -11.38 -14.50
C LEU A 43 -7.46 -10.90 -13.15
N LYS A 44 -8.26 -10.14 -12.42
CA LYS A 44 -7.96 -9.80 -11.03
C LYS A 44 -8.31 -10.98 -10.11
N ILE A 45 -7.29 -11.62 -9.55
CA ILE A 45 -7.45 -12.81 -8.68
C ILE A 45 -7.65 -12.48 -7.19
N GLY A 46 -7.41 -11.23 -6.79
CA GLY A 46 -7.58 -10.76 -5.41
C GLY A 46 -6.54 -11.31 -4.44
N SER A 47 -6.53 -10.79 -3.20
CA SER A 47 -5.52 -11.14 -2.19
C SER A 47 -5.52 -12.62 -1.80
N GLY A 48 -6.66 -13.30 -1.86
CA GLY A 48 -6.76 -14.74 -1.69
C GLY A 48 -6.11 -15.51 -2.84
N GLY A 49 -6.40 -15.11 -4.08
CA GLY A 49 -5.74 -15.66 -5.28
C GLY A 49 -4.22 -15.47 -5.25
N SER A 50 -3.74 -14.27 -4.93
CA SER A 50 -2.30 -14.01 -4.78
C SER A 50 -1.68 -14.86 -3.65
N THR A 51 -2.41 -15.10 -2.56
CA THR A 51 -1.97 -15.99 -1.48
C THR A 51 -1.79 -17.42 -1.99
N PHE A 52 -2.70 -17.94 -2.80
CA PHE A 52 -2.57 -19.28 -3.42
C PHE A 52 -1.29 -19.40 -4.26
N LEU A 53 -0.97 -18.39 -5.07
CA LEU A 53 0.28 -18.36 -5.85
C LEU A 53 1.51 -18.38 -4.93
N CYS A 54 1.48 -17.61 -3.85
CA CYS A 54 2.56 -17.60 -2.86
C CYS A 54 2.74 -18.97 -2.18
N LEU A 55 1.66 -19.64 -1.79
CA LEU A 55 1.75 -20.97 -1.15
C LEU A 55 2.34 -22.01 -2.10
N ARG A 56 1.94 -22.00 -3.39
CA ARG A 56 2.54 -22.89 -4.40
C ARG A 56 4.02 -22.59 -4.61
N HIS A 57 4.41 -21.31 -4.60
CA HIS A 57 5.82 -20.91 -4.64
C HIS A 57 6.59 -21.45 -3.43
N LEU A 58 6.05 -21.29 -2.22
CA LEU A 58 6.66 -21.80 -0.98
C LEU A 58 6.88 -23.32 -1.05
N ARG A 59 5.89 -24.08 -1.52
CA ARG A 59 6.04 -25.53 -1.72
C ARG A 59 7.14 -25.85 -2.73
N ASN A 60 7.19 -25.15 -3.86
CA ASN A 60 8.20 -25.41 -4.88
C ASN A 60 9.61 -25.05 -4.40
N TYR A 61 9.74 -24.04 -3.53
CA TYR A 61 11.04 -23.56 -3.06
C TYR A 61 11.56 -24.33 -1.83
N PHE A 62 10.70 -24.62 -0.85
CA PHE A 62 11.09 -25.28 0.41
C PHE A 62 10.73 -26.77 0.47
N GLY A 63 9.82 -27.25 -0.39
CA GLY A 63 9.11 -28.51 -0.15
C GLY A 63 8.12 -28.32 1.00
N ASP A 64 8.48 -28.79 2.18
CA ASP A 64 7.74 -28.51 3.41
C ASP A 64 8.17 -27.15 4.00
N PHE A 65 7.21 -26.22 4.06
CA PHE A 65 7.40 -24.89 4.66
C PHE A 65 6.66 -24.71 5.98
N SER A 66 6.05 -25.75 6.53
CA SER A 66 5.26 -25.67 7.77
C SER A 66 6.08 -25.24 9.00
N GLY A 67 7.40 -25.49 8.96
CA GLY A 67 8.38 -25.04 9.97
C GLY A 67 9.05 -23.69 9.68
N LYS A 68 8.56 -22.89 8.72
CA LYS A 68 9.15 -21.60 8.34
C LYS A 68 8.35 -20.41 8.86
N LYS A 69 9.02 -19.28 9.11
CA LYS A 69 8.38 -17.98 9.35
C LYS A 69 8.34 -17.18 8.05
N ILE A 70 7.15 -17.08 7.46
CA ILE A 70 6.95 -16.38 6.18
C ILE A 70 6.10 -15.14 6.41
N LEU A 71 6.49 -14.01 5.82
CA LEU A 71 5.66 -12.80 5.74
C LEU A 71 5.26 -12.56 4.29
N ILE A 72 3.97 -12.58 3.99
CA ILE A 72 3.40 -12.18 2.70
C ILE A 72 2.80 -10.79 2.87
N MET A 73 3.29 -9.83 2.09
CA MET A 73 2.72 -8.50 1.97
C MET A 73 2.02 -8.36 0.62
N HIS A 74 0.68 -8.33 0.64
CA HIS A 74 -0.10 -8.05 -0.57
C HIS A 74 0.18 -6.63 -1.04
N SER A 75 0.90 -6.52 -2.15
CA SER A 75 1.40 -5.26 -2.69
C SER A 75 0.99 -5.05 -4.17
N GLY A 76 0.16 -5.96 -4.70
CA GLY A 76 -0.38 -5.92 -6.06
C GLY A 76 -1.48 -4.86 -6.19
N GLY A 77 -1.20 -3.79 -6.93
CA GLY A 77 -2.19 -2.75 -7.21
C GLY A 77 -1.59 -1.45 -7.76
N LEU A 78 -2.47 -0.62 -8.35
CA LEU A 78 -2.11 0.63 -9.03
C LEU A 78 -2.01 1.86 -8.09
N SER A 79 -2.27 1.70 -6.79
CA SER A 79 -2.25 2.77 -5.78
C SER A 79 -3.02 4.04 -6.20
N GLN A 80 -4.16 3.87 -6.86
CA GLN A 80 -4.83 4.94 -7.62
C GLN A 80 -5.27 6.17 -6.81
N ARG A 81 -5.20 6.12 -5.48
CA ARG A 81 -5.52 7.22 -4.56
C ARG A 81 -4.30 7.88 -3.91
N LEU A 82 -3.09 7.34 -4.14
CA LEU A 82 -1.81 7.86 -3.67
C LEU A 82 -0.84 7.88 -4.87
N PRO A 83 -0.92 8.91 -5.74
CA PRO A 83 -0.28 8.89 -7.06
C PRO A 83 1.23 8.77 -7.02
N THR A 84 1.84 9.30 -5.96
CA THR A 84 3.30 9.24 -5.73
C THR A 84 3.78 7.82 -5.44
N ALA A 85 2.91 6.96 -4.91
CA ALA A 85 3.15 5.53 -4.74
C ALA A 85 2.64 4.68 -5.92
N SER A 86 2.09 5.26 -6.99
CA SER A 86 1.55 4.48 -8.11
C SER A 86 2.63 3.89 -9.02
N ALA A 87 3.78 4.55 -9.13
CA ALA A 87 4.86 4.09 -10.01
C ALA A 87 5.60 2.86 -9.43
N LEU A 88 5.98 2.95 -8.15
CA LEU A 88 6.79 1.96 -7.42
C LEU A 88 6.03 1.23 -6.30
N GLY A 89 4.72 1.39 -6.22
CA GLY A 89 3.88 0.71 -5.23
C GLY A 89 3.98 1.27 -3.81
N LYS A 90 2.96 0.99 -3.00
CA LYS A 90 2.92 1.44 -1.58
C LYS A 90 3.94 0.72 -0.71
N ALA A 91 4.37 -0.49 -1.08
CA ALA A 91 5.45 -1.21 -0.43
C ALA A 91 6.75 -0.38 -0.35
N PHE A 92 6.96 0.55 -1.28
CA PHE A 92 8.13 1.43 -1.34
C PHE A 92 7.79 2.91 -1.16
N LEU A 93 6.65 3.19 -0.52
CA LEU A 93 6.35 4.53 0.00
C LEU A 93 7.45 4.94 0.99
N THR A 94 8.06 6.11 0.77
CA THR A 94 9.19 6.58 1.57
C THR A 94 8.70 7.48 2.70
N PHE A 95 9.10 7.15 3.93
CA PHE A 95 8.77 7.91 5.13
C PHE A 95 9.80 9.02 5.39
N PRO A 96 9.50 10.02 6.26
CA PRO A 96 10.41 11.11 6.62
C PRO A 96 11.82 10.70 7.05
N ASN A 97 11.95 9.52 7.68
CA ASN A 97 13.23 8.94 8.09
C ASN A 97 13.98 8.21 6.96
N GLY A 98 13.50 8.31 5.72
CA GLY A 98 14.08 7.64 4.55
C GLY A 98 13.79 6.15 4.44
N ARG A 99 13.01 5.55 5.35
CA ARG A 99 12.65 4.13 5.28
C ARG A 99 11.45 3.91 4.37
N SER A 100 11.44 2.77 3.68
CA SER A 100 10.27 2.31 2.93
C SER A 100 9.18 1.71 3.84
N MET A 101 7.95 1.58 3.35
CA MET A 101 6.87 0.84 4.02
C MET A 101 7.28 -0.59 4.41
N VAL A 102 7.98 -1.31 3.52
CA VAL A 102 8.53 -2.64 3.84
C VAL A 102 9.47 -2.59 5.04
N ASN A 103 10.42 -1.64 5.05
CA ASN A 103 11.33 -1.48 6.19
C ASN A 103 10.59 -1.11 7.48
N MET A 104 9.59 -0.23 7.41
CA MET A 104 8.77 0.14 8.55
C MET A 104 7.99 -1.07 9.09
N LYS A 105 7.35 -1.85 8.20
CA LYS A 105 6.54 -3.03 8.57
C LYS A 105 7.40 -4.15 9.14
N LEU A 106 8.56 -4.46 8.54
CA LEU A 106 9.48 -5.46 9.07
C LEU A 106 9.95 -5.13 10.50
N ASN A 107 10.23 -3.85 10.77
CA ASN A 107 10.60 -3.40 12.11
C ASN A 107 9.42 -3.52 13.09
N ALA A 108 8.23 -3.05 12.70
CA ALA A 108 7.02 -3.17 13.52
C ALA A 108 6.69 -4.64 13.87
N TYR A 109 6.90 -5.54 12.91
CA TYR A 109 6.55 -6.96 13.03
C TYR A 109 7.61 -7.80 13.74
N ARG A 110 8.69 -7.19 14.27
CA ARG A 110 9.72 -7.93 15.01
C ARG A 110 9.13 -8.72 16.19
N ARG A 111 8.19 -8.13 16.92
CA ARG A 111 7.53 -8.80 18.06
C ARG A 111 6.63 -9.95 17.61
N VAL A 112 5.95 -9.80 16.49
CA VAL A 112 5.18 -10.90 15.87
C VAL A 112 6.11 -12.03 15.46
N GLU A 113 7.25 -11.70 14.85
CA GLU A 113 8.25 -12.67 14.45
C GLU A 113 8.82 -13.45 15.66
N GLU A 114 9.16 -12.75 16.74
CA GLU A 114 9.69 -13.35 17.98
C GLU A 114 8.69 -14.34 18.60
N GLN A 115 7.39 -14.01 18.63
CA GLN A 115 6.35 -14.86 19.19
C GLN A 115 5.90 -15.98 18.23
N LEU A 116 6.07 -15.80 16.93
CA LEU A 116 5.67 -16.78 15.93
C LEU A 116 6.67 -17.94 15.90
N GLY A 117 6.26 -19.14 16.29
CA GLY A 117 7.10 -20.34 16.12
C GLY A 117 7.38 -20.65 14.64
N ALA A 118 6.29 -20.82 13.87
CA ALA A 118 6.30 -21.00 12.42
C ALA A 118 4.90 -20.67 11.87
N GLY A 119 4.81 -20.36 10.58
CA GLY A 119 3.58 -20.05 9.86
C GLY A 119 3.75 -18.99 8.78
N VAL A 120 2.63 -18.70 8.10
CA VAL A 120 2.53 -17.70 7.05
C VAL A 120 1.72 -16.51 7.56
N VAL A 121 2.36 -15.37 7.75
CA VAL A 121 1.70 -14.10 8.08
C VAL A 121 1.25 -13.41 6.80
N ILE A 122 -0.01 -13.00 6.79
CA ILE A 122 -0.66 -12.30 5.69
C ILE A 122 -0.94 -10.86 6.13
N ALA A 123 -0.37 -9.88 5.43
CA ALA A 123 -0.56 -8.47 5.71
C ALA A 123 -0.72 -7.64 4.43
N SER A 124 -1.32 -6.46 4.53
CA SER A 124 -1.32 -5.48 3.44
C SER A 124 -0.03 -4.66 3.43
N SER A 125 0.29 -4.10 2.25
CA SER A 125 1.41 -3.17 2.06
C SER A 125 1.01 -1.70 2.22
N ASP A 126 -0.16 -1.40 2.77
CA ASP A 126 -0.68 -0.03 2.88
C ASP A 126 -1.13 0.35 4.29
N THR A 127 -0.80 -0.48 5.27
CA THR A 127 -1.07 -0.25 6.70
C THR A 127 0.21 -0.39 7.50
N LEU A 128 0.28 0.30 8.64
CA LEU A 128 1.24 0.00 9.69
C LEU A 128 0.53 -0.19 11.02
N GLU A 129 0.90 -1.27 11.70
CA GLU A 129 0.36 -1.68 12.97
C GLU A 129 1.38 -1.37 14.06
N HIS A 130 0.95 -0.66 15.10
CA HIS A 130 1.80 -0.34 16.24
C HIS A 130 1.62 -1.38 17.35
N PHE A 131 2.74 -1.88 17.86
CA PHE A 131 2.80 -2.79 18.99
C PHE A 131 3.45 -2.07 20.17
N ASP A 132 2.64 -1.57 21.10
CA ASP A 132 3.13 -0.92 22.32
C ASP A 132 4.06 -1.88 23.08
N ASP A 133 5.28 -1.45 23.40
CA ASP A 133 6.29 -2.25 24.10
C ASP A 133 5.78 -2.82 25.44
N ALA A 134 4.85 -2.14 26.10
CA ALA A 134 4.23 -2.62 27.34
C ALA A 134 3.17 -3.72 27.12
N PHE A 135 2.67 -3.91 25.89
CA PHE A 135 1.69 -4.93 25.57
C PHE A 135 2.33 -6.31 25.41
N ASP A 136 2.29 -7.15 26.43
CA ASP A 136 2.75 -8.55 26.32
C ASP A 136 1.67 -9.42 25.66
N PHE A 137 1.98 -10.00 24.51
CA PHE A 137 1.12 -10.97 23.82
C PHE A 137 1.91 -12.24 23.50
N ARG A 138 1.18 -13.35 23.48
CA ARG A 138 1.73 -14.66 23.09
C ARG A 138 0.86 -15.28 22.01
N ILE A 139 1.52 -15.88 21.03
CA ILE A 139 0.86 -16.69 20.02
C ILE A 139 0.76 -18.12 20.55
N ASP A 140 -0.46 -18.63 20.74
CA ASP A 140 -0.68 -20.02 21.16
C ASP A 140 -0.21 -20.97 20.07
N ASN A 141 0.72 -21.87 20.39
CA ASN A 141 1.23 -22.87 19.45
C ASN A 141 0.17 -23.87 18.96
N SER A 142 -0.96 -24.01 19.66
CA SER A 142 -2.08 -24.85 19.23
C SER A 142 -2.97 -24.18 18.17
N ALA A 143 -2.94 -22.85 18.06
CA ALA A 143 -3.78 -22.08 17.14
C ALA A 143 -3.29 -22.25 15.69
N GLU A 144 -4.22 -22.64 14.82
CA GLU A 144 -4.00 -22.75 13.37
C GLU A 144 -4.23 -21.42 12.67
N VAL A 145 -5.09 -20.55 13.22
CA VAL A 145 -5.27 -19.18 12.73
C VAL A 145 -5.10 -18.20 13.89
N VAL A 146 -4.30 -17.17 13.68
CA VAL A 146 -4.11 -16.08 14.65
C VAL A 146 -4.56 -14.78 14.00
N LEU A 147 -5.60 -14.16 14.55
CA LEU A 147 -6.17 -12.91 14.05
C LEU A 147 -5.69 -11.74 14.90
N PHE A 148 -5.17 -10.70 14.26
CA PHE A 148 -4.90 -9.44 14.93
C PHE A 148 -6.02 -8.45 14.64
N GLY A 149 -6.50 -7.78 15.68
CA GLY A 149 -7.57 -6.80 15.57
C GLY A 149 -7.30 -5.53 16.34
N HIS A 150 -8.04 -4.49 15.97
CA HIS A 150 -7.94 -3.15 16.56
C HIS A 150 -9.28 -2.68 17.09
N ARG A 151 -9.26 -1.91 18.17
CA ARG A 151 -10.43 -1.10 18.53
C ARG A 151 -10.61 -0.01 17.49
N SER A 152 -11.79 0.07 16.90
CA SER A 152 -12.09 1.01 15.81
C SER A 152 -13.48 1.59 15.95
N THR A 153 -13.66 2.80 15.43
CA THR A 153 -14.99 3.44 15.39
C THR A 153 -15.94 2.65 14.51
N THR A 154 -17.24 2.79 14.74
CA THR A 154 -18.27 2.16 13.90
C THR A 154 -18.11 2.51 12.43
N ALA A 155 -17.74 3.76 12.10
CA ALA A 155 -17.55 4.21 10.72
C ALA A 155 -16.40 3.45 10.01
N ILE A 156 -15.32 3.14 10.74
CA ILE A 156 -14.24 2.28 10.21
C ILE A 156 -14.77 0.85 10.06
N GLY A 157 -15.52 0.33 11.05
CA GLY A 157 -16.12 -1.01 10.97
C GLY A 157 -16.97 -1.24 9.72
N GLU A 158 -17.67 -0.22 9.21
CA GLU A 158 -18.49 -0.34 7.98
C GLU A 158 -17.65 -0.54 6.71
N GLN A 159 -16.35 -0.25 6.76
CA GLN A 159 -15.42 -0.36 5.65
C GLN A 159 -14.48 -1.56 5.75
N HIS A 160 -14.47 -2.25 6.89
CA HIS A 160 -13.51 -3.31 7.23
C HIS A 160 -14.19 -4.61 7.67
N GLY A 161 -13.41 -5.68 7.87
CA GLY A 161 -13.88 -6.86 8.59
C GLY A 161 -14.07 -6.53 10.07
N VAL A 162 -15.08 -7.11 10.71
CA VAL A 162 -15.38 -6.91 12.13
C VAL A 162 -15.42 -8.26 12.84
N TYR A 163 -14.62 -8.39 13.90
CA TYR A 163 -14.61 -9.56 14.77
C TYR A 163 -15.70 -9.41 15.84
N VAL A 164 -16.57 -10.41 15.92
CA VAL A 164 -17.52 -10.56 17.02
C VAL A 164 -16.87 -11.47 18.05
N LEU A 165 -16.65 -10.95 19.26
CA LEU A 165 -15.93 -11.64 20.33
C LEU A 165 -16.84 -11.88 21.55
N GLU A 166 -16.66 -13.02 22.21
CA GLU A 166 -17.17 -13.29 23.55
C GLU A 166 -15.98 -13.52 24.46
N GLY A 167 -15.62 -12.52 25.27
CA GLY A 167 -14.30 -12.48 25.91
C GLY A 167 -13.19 -12.38 24.85
N ASP A 168 -12.23 -13.30 24.88
CA ASP A 168 -11.16 -13.44 23.89
C ASP A 168 -11.52 -14.39 22.72
N ARG A 169 -12.66 -15.09 22.83
CA ARG A 169 -13.08 -16.11 21.87
C ARG A 169 -13.77 -15.49 20.67
N LEU A 170 -13.28 -15.80 19.48
CA LEU A 170 -13.94 -15.43 18.23
C LEU A 170 -15.26 -16.19 18.05
N GLN A 171 -16.35 -15.44 17.92
CA GLN A 171 -17.67 -15.99 17.58
C GLN A 171 -17.85 -16.04 16.06
N ARG A 172 -17.57 -14.94 15.37
CA ARG A 172 -17.64 -14.84 13.89
C ARG A 172 -16.91 -13.61 13.37
N VAL A 173 -16.69 -13.59 12.06
CA VAL A 173 -16.20 -12.43 11.32
C VAL A 173 -17.29 -11.91 10.39
N LEU A 174 -17.58 -10.62 10.46
CA LEU A 174 -18.46 -9.90 9.56
C LEU A 174 -17.61 -9.15 8.52
N GLN A 175 -18.01 -9.12 7.25
CA GLN A 175 -17.26 -8.41 6.21
C GLN A 175 -18.01 -7.14 5.80
N LYS A 176 -17.41 -5.97 6.09
CA LYS A 176 -17.99 -4.64 5.80
C LYS A 176 -19.47 -4.54 6.22
N PRO A 177 -19.81 -4.92 7.47
CA PRO A 177 -21.19 -4.91 7.93
C PRO A 177 -21.74 -3.48 8.01
N SER A 178 -23.04 -3.31 7.84
CA SER A 178 -23.70 -2.06 8.25
C SER A 178 -23.73 -1.95 9.78
N ARG A 179 -23.94 -0.74 10.31
CA ARG A 179 -24.18 -0.53 11.74
C ARG A 179 -25.29 -1.43 12.32
N SER A 180 -26.40 -1.64 11.59
CA SER A 180 -27.48 -2.55 12.03
C SER A 180 -27.00 -3.99 12.13
N ALA A 181 -26.27 -4.47 11.13
CA ALA A 181 -25.71 -5.82 11.15
C ALA A 181 -24.70 -6.01 12.30
N MET A 182 -23.89 -4.99 12.64
CA MET A 182 -23.04 -5.04 13.83
C MET A 182 -23.86 -5.16 15.11
N GLN A 183 -24.97 -4.42 15.23
CA GLN A 183 -25.86 -4.47 16.39
C GLN A 183 -26.52 -5.83 16.56
N GLU A 184 -27.11 -6.35 15.49
CA GLU A 184 -27.80 -7.65 15.45
C GLU A 184 -26.88 -8.83 15.79
N ASN A 185 -25.58 -8.68 15.53
CA ASN A 185 -24.58 -9.71 15.81
C ASN A 185 -23.82 -9.46 17.13
N GLY A 186 -24.15 -8.42 17.89
CA GLY A 186 -23.46 -8.13 19.15
C GLY A 186 -21.99 -7.75 18.97
N ALA A 187 -21.63 -7.11 17.86
CA ALA A 187 -20.24 -6.78 17.53
C ALA A 187 -19.66 -5.59 18.33
N PHE A 188 -20.51 -4.84 19.02
CA PHE A 188 -20.11 -3.65 19.76
C PHE A 188 -19.36 -3.98 21.05
N LEU A 189 -18.30 -3.22 21.29
CA LEU A 189 -17.66 -3.15 22.60
C LEU A 189 -18.58 -2.45 23.62
N GLY A 190 -18.21 -2.47 24.90
CA GLY A 190 -19.05 -1.98 26.00
C GLY A 190 -19.56 -0.54 25.87
N ASP A 191 -18.88 0.31 25.08
CA ASP A 191 -19.26 1.70 24.81
C ASP A 191 -20.28 1.89 23.67
N LYS A 192 -20.64 0.82 22.96
CA LYS A 192 -21.60 0.80 21.83
C LYS A 192 -21.24 1.71 20.64
N ASN A 193 -20.03 2.23 20.58
CA ASN A 193 -19.54 3.08 19.50
C ASN A 193 -18.31 2.49 18.80
N HIS A 194 -17.64 1.55 19.45
CA HIS A 194 -16.48 0.86 18.91
C HIS A 194 -16.76 -0.62 18.65
N VAL A 195 -16.02 -1.15 17.68
CA VAL A 195 -15.99 -2.56 17.30
C VAL A 195 -14.54 -3.01 17.19
N VAL A 196 -14.32 -4.32 17.04
CA VAL A 196 -12.99 -4.86 16.74
C VAL A 196 -12.87 -5.09 15.24
N THR A 197 -11.98 -4.36 14.58
CA THR A 197 -11.75 -4.50 13.13
C THR A 197 -10.57 -5.42 12.83
N ASP A 198 -10.60 -6.04 11.65
CA ASP A 198 -9.53 -6.88 11.15
C ASP A 198 -8.27 -6.10 10.75
N SER A 199 -7.12 -6.78 10.78
CA SER A 199 -5.82 -6.18 10.47
C SER A 199 -4.96 -7.09 9.59
N PHE A 200 -4.13 -7.92 10.20
CA PHE A 200 -3.33 -8.96 9.57
C PHE A 200 -3.55 -10.26 10.35
N PHE A 201 -3.17 -11.39 9.77
CA PHE A 201 -3.36 -12.69 10.41
C PHE A 201 -2.25 -13.67 10.06
N ALA A 202 -2.09 -14.70 10.89
CA ALA A 202 -1.15 -15.79 10.66
C ALA A 202 -1.90 -17.10 10.40
N LEU A 203 -1.47 -17.83 9.38
CA LEU A 203 -1.89 -19.19 9.05
C LEU A 203 -0.81 -20.17 9.49
N ARG A 204 -1.20 -21.14 10.30
CA ARG A 204 -0.29 -22.03 11.02
C ARG A 204 -0.80 -23.46 11.03
N GLY A 205 0.12 -24.39 11.28
CA GLY A 205 -0.17 -25.81 11.37
C GLY A 205 -0.20 -26.49 10.00
N THR A 206 0.45 -27.64 9.91
CA THR A 206 0.59 -28.43 8.68
C THR A 206 -0.77 -28.79 8.09
N SER A 207 -1.75 -29.16 8.93
CA SER A 207 -3.10 -29.55 8.46
C SER A 207 -3.83 -28.43 7.70
N LEU A 208 -3.76 -27.19 8.21
CA LEU A 208 -4.38 -26.04 7.55
C LEU A 208 -3.61 -25.66 6.28
N LEU A 209 -2.29 -25.59 6.34
CA LEU A 209 -1.45 -25.21 5.20
C LEU A 209 -1.59 -26.22 4.04
N ASP A 210 -1.63 -27.52 4.34
CA ASP A 210 -1.87 -28.57 3.34
C ASP A 210 -3.27 -28.49 2.72
N ALA A 211 -4.30 -28.20 3.54
CA ALA A 211 -5.65 -28.00 3.03
C ALA A 211 -5.74 -26.80 2.11
N LEU A 212 -5.10 -25.69 2.49
CA LEU A 212 -5.07 -24.47 1.69
C LEU A 212 -4.24 -24.64 0.42
N LEU A 213 -3.15 -25.42 0.45
CA LEU A 213 -2.39 -25.81 -0.74
C LEU A 213 -3.23 -26.61 -1.74
N ARG A 214 -4.10 -27.52 -1.27
CA ARG A 214 -5.03 -28.24 -2.15
C ARG A 214 -6.01 -27.30 -2.84
N VAL A 215 -6.54 -26.31 -2.11
CA VAL A 215 -7.38 -25.26 -2.71
C VAL A 215 -6.56 -24.43 -3.72
N ALA A 216 -5.31 -24.11 -3.39
CA ALA A 216 -4.42 -23.35 -4.28
C ALA A 216 -4.12 -24.09 -5.59
N ASP A 217 -3.93 -25.41 -5.56
CA ASP A 217 -3.75 -26.23 -6.75
C ASP A 217 -5.05 -26.33 -7.56
N SER A 218 -6.19 -26.59 -6.91
CA SER A 218 -7.51 -26.57 -7.53
C SER A 218 -7.78 -25.24 -8.24
N PHE A 219 -7.46 -24.11 -7.60
CA PHE A 219 -7.58 -22.77 -8.17
C PHE A 219 -6.68 -22.57 -9.39
N ALA A 220 -5.44 -23.05 -9.33
CA ALA A 220 -4.50 -22.94 -10.44
C ALA A 220 -4.94 -23.73 -11.67
N GLU A 221 -5.50 -24.93 -11.48
CA GLU A 221 -5.92 -25.84 -12.55
C GLU A 221 -7.31 -25.50 -13.11
N SER A 222 -8.15 -24.80 -12.35
CA SER A 222 -9.51 -24.44 -12.76
C SER A 222 -9.55 -23.35 -13.84
N GLU A 223 -10.48 -23.46 -14.79
CA GLU A 223 -10.82 -22.37 -15.72
C GLU A 223 -11.73 -21.31 -15.06
N GLU A 224 -12.39 -21.65 -13.95
CA GLU A 224 -13.33 -20.80 -13.21
C GLU A 224 -12.61 -19.90 -12.18
N LYS A 225 -11.55 -19.21 -12.59
CA LYS A 225 -10.86 -18.25 -11.72
C LYS A 225 -11.70 -16.98 -11.55
N THR A 226 -11.69 -16.41 -10.34
CA THR A 226 -12.36 -15.14 -10.00
C THR A 226 -11.61 -14.44 -8.88
N GLU A 227 -12.02 -13.22 -8.51
CA GLU A 227 -11.41 -12.46 -7.42
C GLU A 227 -11.76 -13.10 -6.07
N VAL A 228 -10.75 -13.63 -5.36
CA VAL A 228 -10.87 -14.16 -3.99
C VAL A 228 -10.18 -13.19 -3.03
N CYS A 229 -10.84 -12.83 -1.94
CA CYS A 229 -10.34 -11.92 -0.91
C CYS A 229 -9.98 -12.72 0.35
N CYS A 230 -8.71 -12.70 0.78
CA CYS A 230 -8.33 -13.47 1.97
C CYS A 230 -9.08 -13.02 3.23
N TYR A 231 -9.25 -11.71 3.46
CA TYR A 231 -10.03 -11.17 4.58
C TYR A 231 -11.52 -11.56 4.52
N GLY A 232 -12.13 -11.43 3.33
CA GLY A 232 -13.56 -11.67 3.13
C GLY A 232 -13.94 -13.14 2.99
N ASP A 233 -13.05 -14.00 2.52
CA ASP A 233 -13.36 -15.38 2.16
C ASP A 233 -12.64 -16.41 3.05
N PHE A 234 -11.47 -16.09 3.64
CA PHE A 234 -10.77 -17.01 4.55
C PHE A 234 -11.26 -16.84 5.99
N LEU A 235 -11.58 -15.61 6.41
CA LEU A 235 -11.87 -15.31 7.81
C LEU A 235 -13.32 -15.53 8.21
N ARG A 236 -14.28 -15.34 7.29
CA ARG A 236 -15.72 -15.51 7.57
C ARG A 236 -16.13 -16.92 8.02
N PRO A 237 -15.49 -18.02 7.55
CA PRO A 237 -15.74 -19.36 8.07
C PRO A 237 -15.25 -19.59 9.51
N LEU A 238 -14.46 -18.68 10.09
CA LEU A 238 -13.85 -18.84 11.41
C LEU A 238 -14.80 -18.46 12.55
N GLY A 239 -14.51 -19.00 13.73
CA GLY A 239 -15.20 -18.69 14.98
C GLY A 239 -16.06 -19.83 15.49
N ALA A 240 -16.65 -19.64 16.66
CA ALA A 240 -17.52 -20.63 17.31
C ALA A 240 -18.91 -20.75 16.66
N ASP A 241 -19.38 -19.68 16.02
CA ASP A 241 -20.69 -19.63 15.35
C ASP A 241 -20.59 -18.79 14.05
N PRO A 242 -19.84 -19.26 13.03
CA PRO A 242 -19.66 -18.54 11.78
C PRO A 242 -20.95 -18.55 10.94
N ARG A 243 -21.26 -17.42 10.29
CA ARG A 243 -22.38 -17.33 9.36
C ARG A 243 -21.94 -17.72 7.95
N VAL A 244 -22.47 -18.82 7.43
CA VAL A 244 -22.18 -19.35 6.08
C VAL A 244 -23.12 -18.83 4.99
N ASP A 245 -24.07 -17.96 5.34
CA ASP A 245 -25.07 -17.39 4.44
C ASP A 245 -24.44 -16.60 3.27
N PHE A 246 -23.21 -16.12 3.41
CA PHE A 246 -22.50 -15.45 2.34
C PHE A 246 -22.23 -16.33 1.13
N ILE A 247 -22.08 -17.64 1.34
CA ILE A 247 -21.91 -18.60 0.25
C ILE A 247 -23.20 -18.66 -0.56
N SER A 248 -24.34 -18.86 0.09
CA SER A 248 -25.65 -18.94 -0.59
C SER A 248 -26.08 -17.61 -1.22
N LYS A 249 -25.67 -16.47 -0.65
CA LYS A 249 -25.90 -15.11 -1.19
C LYS A 249 -24.95 -14.71 -2.32
N THR A 250 -23.93 -15.50 -2.66
CA THR A 250 -22.95 -15.15 -3.71
C THR A 250 -23.51 -15.42 -5.10
N GLU A 251 -23.84 -14.39 -5.87
CA GLU A 251 -24.39 -14.57 -7.22
C GLU A 251 -23.40 -15.23 -8.19
N ASP A 252 -22.12 -14.82 -8.19
CA ASP A 252 -21.06 -15.40 -9.02
C ASP A 252 -20.85 -16.90 -8.70
N PRO A 253 -21.15 -17.82 -9.63
CA PRO A 253 -20.99 -19.26 -9.41
C PRO A 253 -19.55 -19.68 -9.12
N ALA A 254 -18.56 -19.07 -9.77
CA ALA A 254 -17.15 -19.37 -9.56
C ALA A 254 -16.74 -18.95 -8.14
N LEU A 255 -17.13 -17.75 -7.71
CA LEU A 255 -16.81 -17.28 -6.36
C LEU A 255 -17.54 -18.12 -5.29
N ARG A 256 -18.78 -18.52 -5.56
CA ARG A 256 -19.55 -19.41 -4.68
C ARG A 256 -18.84 -20.75 -4.48
N ARG A 257 -18.28 -21.34 -5.54
CA ARG A 257 -17.46 -22.56 -5.47
C ARG A 257 -16.26 -22.35 -4.55
N TRP A 258 -15.45 -21.30 -4.79
CA TRP A 258 -14.25 -21.05 -3.98
C TRP A 258 -14.59 -20.78 -2.51
N ARG A 259 -15.64 -20.02 -2.24
CA ARG A 259 -16.14 -19.81 -0.87
C ARG A 259 -16.57 -21.11 -0.19
N THR A 260 -17.12 -22.07 -0.95
CA THR A 260 -17.49 -23.38 -0.43
C THR A 260 -16.25 -24.21 -0.06
N GLU A 261 -15.24 -24.27 -0.93
CA GLU A 261 -13.98 -24.97 -0.67
C GLU A 261 -13.22 -24.35 0.52
N LEU A 262 -13.19 -23.02 0.59
CA LEU A 262 -12.56 -22.27 1.68
C LEU A 262 -13.32 -22.44 3.00
N ASN A 263 -14.65 -22.50 2.95
CA ASN A 263 -15.44 -22.83 4.14
C ASN A 263 -15.07 -24.21 4.69
N GLY A 264 -14.95 -25.23 3.84
CA GLY A 264 -14.48 -26.56 4.27
C GLY A 264 -13.04 -26.57 4.80
N THR A 265 -12.21 -25.61 4.40
CA THR A 265 -10.81 -25.49 4.82
C THR A 265 -10.67 -24.81 6.19
N PHE A 266 -11.43 -23.74 6.43
CA PHE A 266 -11.30 -22.87 7.60
C PHE A 266 -12.31 -23.13 8.72
N HIS A 267 -13.48 -23.71 8.39
CA HIS A 267 -14.51 -23.97 9.40
C HIS A 267 -14.00 -24.91 10.49
N GLY A 268 -14.24 -24.56 11.75
CA GLY A 268 -13.82 -25.35 12.92
C GLY A 268 -12.32 -25.30 13.25
N ARG A 269 -11.50 -24.50 12.54
CA ARG A 269 -10.08 -24.33 12.85
C ARG A 269 -9.87 -23.60 14.18
N ARG A 270 -8.87 -24.04 14.94
CA ARG A 270 -8.51 -23.39 16.21
C ARG A 270 -7.99 -21.98 15.94
N THR A 271 -8.74 -21.00 16.43
CA THR A 271 -8.51 -19.58 16.16
C THR A 271 -8.19 -18.85 17.45
N GLN A 272 -7.10 -18.09 17.46
CA GLN A 272 -6.76 -17.14 18.51
C GLN A 272 -6.98 -15.71 17.99
N THR A 273 -7.57 -14.85 18.81
CA THR A 273 -7.64 -13.41 18.54
C THR A 273 -6.68 -12.67 19.45
N ILE A 274 -5.91 -11.74 18.91
CA ILE A 274 -5.04 -10.82 19.64
C ILE A 274 -5.52 -9.40 19.34
N LEU A 275 -6.06 -8.73 20.37
CA LEU A 275 -6.50 -7.35 20.27
C LEU A 275 -5.37 -6.42 20.69
N LEU A 276 -4.94 -5.55 19.76
CA LEU A 276 -3.92 -4.55 20.05
C LEU A 276 -4.53 -3.45 20.94
N PRO A 277 -3.88 -3.08 22.06
CA PRO A 277 -4.46 -2.17 23.04
C PRO A 277 -4.37 -0.71 22.61
N GLY A 278 -5.41 0.06 22.93
CA GLY A 278 -5.48 1.49 22.63
C GLY A 278 -6.07 1.80 21.26
N ASP A 279 -6.21 3.11 20.99
CA ASP A 279 -6.92 3.62 19.82
C ASP A 279 -5.99 3.91 18.62
N ASP A 280 -4.69 4.13 18.87
CA ASP A 280 -3.68 4.50 17.88
C ASP A 280 -2.80 3.29 17.48
N THR A 281 -3.44 2.17 17.13
CA THR A 281 -2.73 0.90 16.82
C THR A 281 -2.67 0.56 15.33
N PHE A 282 -3.39 1.31 14.49
CA PHE A 282 -3.51 1.05 13.06
C PHE A 282 -3.47 2.33 12.23
N PHE A 283 -2.57 2.40 11.26
CA PHE A 283 -2.38 3.55 10.41
C PHE A 283 -2.48 3.15 8.94
N HIS A 284 -3.51 3.64 8.24
CA HIS A 284 -3.71 3.40 6.82
C HIS A 284 -3.07 4.50 5.96
N PHE A 285 -2.39 4.09 4.89
CA PHE A 285 -1.74 4.95 3.90
C PHE A 285 -2.43 4.77 2.54
N GLY A 286 -3.70 5.16 2.50
CA GLY A 286 -4.58 5.07 1.34
C GLY A 286 -4.40 6.20 0.33
N THR A 287 -4.13 7.40 0.83
CA THR A 287 -4.19 8.68 0.11
C THR A 287 -3.02 9.59 0.46
N THR A 288 -2.73 10.59 -0.39
CA THR A 288 -1.72 11.61 -0.10
C THR A 288 -2.06 12.38 1.17
N ARG A 289 -3.35 12.71 1.38
CA ARG A 289 -3.83 13.40 2.57
C ARG A 289 -3.56 12.61 3.85
N GLU A 290 -3.89 11.32 3.88
CA GLU A 290 -3.61 10.46 5.04
C GLU A 290 -2.11 10.43 5.33
N PHE A 291 -1.27 10.20 4.32
CA PHE A 291 0.18 10.23 4.51
C PHE A 291 0.64 11.56 5.11
N SER A 292 0.26 12.69 4.51
CA SER A 292 0.61 14.03 4.98
C SER A 292 0.03 14.38 6.36
N GLN A 293 -1.01 13.69 6.84
CA GLN A 293 -1.54 13.84 8.20
C GLN A 293 -0.75 12.97 9.19
N HIS A 294 -0.42 11.74 8.81
CA HIS A 294 0.35 10.81 9.63
C HIS A 294 1.77 11.33 9.87
N VAL A 295 2.45 11.88 8.87
CA VAL A 295 3.86 12.30 9.03
C VAL A 295 4.05 13.67 9.69
N ARG A 296 2.97 14.33 10.13
CA ARG A 296 3.09 15.64 10.81
C ARG A 296 3.75 15.50 12.18
N PRO A 297 4.54 16.50 12.60
CA PRO A 297 5.01 16.55 13.98
C PRO A 297 3.87 16.38 14.98
N LYS A 298 4.07 15.54 15.99
CA LYS A 298 3.11 15.25 17.08
C LYS A 298 1.83 14.51 16.69
N SER A 299 1.71 14.01 15.45
CA SER A 299 0.62 13.10 15.08
C SER A 299 0.64 11.83 15.95
N ALA A 300 -0.48 11.11 16.01
CA ALA A 300 -0.54 9.79 16.64
C ALA A 300 0.51 8.84 16.03
N PHE A 301 0.63 8.84 14.70
CA PHE A 301 1.60 8.02 13.98
C PHE A 301 3.05 8.29 14.41
N VAL A 302 3.48 9.55 14.49
CA VAL A 302 4.86 9.90 14.87
C VAL A 302 5.14 9.57 16.35
N LYS A 303 4.12 9.56 17.21
CA LYS A 303 4.26 9.09 18.60
C LYS A 303 4.47 7.58 18.66
N CYS A 304 3.71 6.82 17.88
CA CYS A 304 3.79 5.35 17.80
C CYS A 304 5.03 4.85 17.04
N PHE A 305 5.52 5.63 16.08
CA PHE A 305 6.72 5.36 15.30
C PHE A 305 7.68 6.55 15.41
N PRO A 306 8.39 6.70 16.55
CA PRO A 306 9.30 7.82 16.76
C PRO A 306 10.32 7.93 15.64
N MET A 307 10.28 9.05 14.92
CA MET A 307 11.18 9.33 13.81
C MET A 307 11.39 10.82 13.61
N GLU A 308 12.50 11.17 12.98
CA GLU A 308 12.74 12.54 12.54
C GLU A 308 11.78 12.90 11.40
N THR A 309 10.94 13.91 11.61
CA THR A 309 9.94 14.35 10.64
C THR A 309 10.57 15.36 9.67
N ARG A 310 11.40 14.86 8.75
CA ARG A 310 11.90 15.66 7.62
C ARG A 310 10.82 15.79 6.55
N SER A 311 10.61 17.00 6.05
CA SER A 311 9.71 17.27 4.91
C SER A 311 10.42 17.22 3.55
N VAL A 312 11.76 17.14 3.55
CA VAL A 312 12.59 16.98 2.35
C VAL A 312 13.42 15.72 2.53
N VAL A 313 13.18 14.71 1.70
CA VAL A 313 13.76 13.37 1.82
C VAL A 313 14.44 12.98 0.51
N PHE A 314 15.69 12.52 0.58
CA PHE A 314 16.49 12.12 -0.59
C PHE A 314 16.40 13.11 -1.76
N SER A 315 16.49 14.40 -1.47
CA SER A 315 16.33 15.46 -2.47
C SER A 315 17.46 16.47 -2.38
N GLU A 316 17.85 17.00 -3.52
CA GLU A 316 18.86 18.03 -3.66
C GLU A 316 18.18 19.38 -3.80
N VAL A 317 18.30 20.21 -2.76
CA VAL A 317 17.76 21.56 -2.74
C VAL A 317 18.88 22.54 -2.40
N HIS A 318 19.07 23.54 -3.23
CA HIS A 318 20.09 24.57 -3.00
C HIS A 318 19.49 25.67 -2.10
N THR A 319 19.89 25.70 -0.83
CA THR A 319 19.35 26.65 0.16
C THR A 319 20.06 28.00 0.17
N ASP A 320 21.36 28.06 -0.19
CA ASP A 320 22.19 29.26 0.00
C ASP A 320 22.87 29.82 -1.26
N GLN A 321 22.97 31.15 -1.30
CA GLN A 321 24.10 31.88 -1.87
C GLN A 321 24.63 32.83 -0.80
N ALA A 322 25.96 32.87 -0.59
CA ALA A 322 26.63 33.80 0.33
C ALA A 322 26.40 35.31 0.04
N TYR A 323 25.64 35.66 -1.01
CA TYR A 323 25.47 37.04 -1.51
C TYR A 323 24.03 37.40 -1.93
N SER A 324 23.03 36.54 -1.70
CA SER A 324 21.60 36.81 -1.99
C SER A 324 20.83 37.03 -0.70
N LYS A 325 19.95 38.05 -0.65
CA LYS A 325 19.07 38.31 0.50
C LYS A 325 17.83 37.43 0.56
N GLU A 326 17.42 36.83 -0.57
CA GLU A 326 16.23 35.97 -0.66
C GLU A 326 16.65 34.48 -0.59
N PRO A 327 15.93 33.65 0.19
CA PRO A 327 16.22 32.23 0.28
C PRO A 327 15.88 31.53 -1.05
N ARG A 328 16.78 30.68 -1.52
CA ARG A 328 16.60 29.93 -2.79
C ARG A 328 15.63 28.76 -2.68
N PHE A 329 15.25 28.36 -1.47
CA PHE A 329 14.27 27.31 -1.24
C PHE A 329 13.29 27.75 -0.15
N GLN A 330 12.02 27.86 -0.52
CA GLN A 330 10.91 28.15 0.38
C GLN A 330 9.85 27.07 0.22
N MET A 331 9.38 26.54 1.35
CA MET A 331 8.35 25.51 1.37
C MET A 331 7.40 25.76 2.53
N GLU A 332 6.12 25.85 2.20
CA GLU A 332 5.03 26.08 3.15
C GLU A 332 4.62 24.80 3.90
N GLU A 333 3.83 24.98 4.96
CA GLU A 333 3.41 23.89 5.84
C GLU A 333 2.62 22.78 5.11
N GLY A 334 2.83 21.54 5.58
CA GLY A 334 2.10 20.37 5.10
C GLY A 334 2.60 19.84 3.76
N SER A 335 3.66 20.44 3.21
CA SER A 335 4.30 20.00 1.98
C SER A 335 5.42 18.98 2.23
N PHE A 336 5.60 18.07 1.27
CA PHE A 336 6.58 16.99 1.31
C PHE A 336 7.28 16.85 -0.04
N VAL A 337 8.60 16.71 -0.03
CA VAL A 337 9.45 16.60 -1.21
C VAL A 337 10.29 15.34 -1.09
N GLU A 338 10.17 14.44 -2.06
CA GLU A 338 11.00 13.24 -2.16
C GLU A 338 11.66 13.07 -3.53
N TYR A 339 12.89 12.57 -3.55
CA TYR A 339 13.60 12.23 -4.79
C TYR A 339 13.63 13.35 -5.84
N CYS A 340 13.74 14.61 -5.40
CA CYS A 340 13.79 15.76 -6.31
C CYS A 340 15.20 16.34 -6.42
N SER A 341 15.54 16.94 -7.56
CA SER A 341 16.77 17.72 -7.73
C SER A 341 16.44 19.11 -8.28
N PHE A 342 16.61 20.12 -7.42
CA PHE A 342 16.29 21.52 -7.70
C PHE A 342 17.54 22.40 -7.58
N LYS A 343 18.04 22.91 -8.71
CA LYS A 343 19.22 23.81 -8.72
C LYS A 343 18.86 25.30 -8.77
N GLY A 344 17.68 25.63 -9.28
CA GLY A 344 17.16 26.99 -9.32
C GLY A 344 16.40 27.38 -8.04
N PRO A 345 15.90 28.63 -7.94
CA PRO A 345 15.04 29.07 -6.84
C PRO A 345 13.72 28.29 -6.80
N VAL A 346 13.24 27.92 -5.62
CA VAL A 346 12.05 27.09 -5.43
C VAL A 346 11.10 27.72 -4.41
N GLU A 347 9.83 27.83 -4.78
CA GLU A 347 8.71 28.21 -3.90
C GLU A 347 7.63 27.13 -3.99
N ILE A 348 7.35 26.47 -2.86
CA ILE A 348 6.35 25.39 -2.76
C ILE A 348 5.24 25.84 -1.82
N GLY A 349 4.02 25.95 -2.35
CA GLY A 349 2.82 26.27 -1.58
C GLY A 349 2.42 25.19 -0.57
N GLN A 350 1.34 25.42 0.19
CA GLN A 350 0.87 24.53 1.25
C GLN A 350 0.34 23.19 0.69
N TYR A 351 0.49 22.11 1.46
CA TYR A 351 -0.09 20.79 1.14
C TYR A 351 0.31 20.23 -0.24
N CYS A 352 1.55 20.45 -0.64
CA CYS A 352 2.11 19.90 -1.87
C CYS A 352 2.81 18.56 -1.61
N PHE A 353 2.80 17.66 -2.60
CA PHE A 353 3.61 16.44 -2.56
C PHE A 353 4.39 16.32 -3.87
N LEU A 354 5.71 16.49 -3.81
CA LEU A 354 6.58 16.48 -4.99
C LEU A 354 7.46 15.23 -4.98
N SER A 355 7.44 14.48 -6.07
CA SER A 355 8.21 13.24 -6.20
C SER A 355 8.92 13.15 -7.54
N ASN A 356 10.20 12.76 -7.54
CA ASN A 356 10.99 12.47 -8.75
C ASN A 356 11.16 13.67 -9.71
N LEU A 357 11.06 14.90 -9.22
CA LEU A 357 11.12 16.10 -10.06
C LEU A 357 12.56 16.57 -10.28
N GLN A 358 12.83 17.18 -11.43
CA GLN A 358 14.12 17.77 -11.74
C GLN A 358 13.94 19.12 -12.43
N THR A 359 14.65 20.15 -11.96
CA THR A 359 14.77 21.42 -12.69
C THR A 359 16.01 22.22 -12.27
N ASN A 360 16.59 22.92 -13.23
CA ASN A 360 17.65 23.90 -13.04
C ASN A 360 17.09 25.35 -13.02
N ALA A 361 15.86 25.54 -13.50
CA ALA A 361 15.16 26.81 -13.53
C ALA A 361 14.42 27.12 -12.21
N ALA A 362 13.83 28.32 -12.13
CA ALA A 362 12.98 28.69 -11.01
C ALA A 362 11.68 27.88 -11.01
N LEU A 363 11.31 27.34 -9.85
CA LEU A 363 10.13 26.50 -9.66
C LEU A 363 9.15 27.17 -8.72
N GLN A 364 7.91 27.36 -9.17
CA GLN A 364 6.81 27.82 -8.32
C GLN A 364 5.65 26.83 -8.39
N VAL A 365 5.36 26.18 -7.28
CA VAL A 365 4.28 25.19 -7.15
C VAL A 365 3.12 25.77 -6.33
N PRO A 366 1.89 25.82 -6.88
CA PRO A 366 0.73 26.32 -6.15
C PRO A 366 0.28 25.36 -5.05
N ASN A 367 -0.47 25.88 -4.07
CA ASN A 367 -1.04 25.09 -2.97
C ASN A 367 -1.82 23.86 -3.47
N ASN A 368 -1.88 22.81 -2.65
CA ASN A 368 -2.63 21.57 -2.90
C ASN A 368 -2.22 20.85 -4.19
N THR A 369 -0.94 20.91 -4.57
CA THR A 369 -0.45 20.28 -5.80
C THR A 369 0.41 19.07 -5.49
N THR A 370 0.02 17.90 -6.00
CA THR A 370 0.85 16.71 -6.05
C THR A 370 1.46 16.59 -7.45
N LEU A 371 2.79 16.51 -7.54
CA LEU A 371 3.53 16.34 -8.81
C LEU A 371 4.42 15.10 -8.75
N ILE A 372 4.40 14.31 -9.81
CA ILE A 372 5.32 13.19 -9.99
C ILE A 372 5.79 13.08 -11.43
N THR A 373 7.10 13.04 -11.64
CA THR A 373 7.68 12.72 -12.95
C THR A 373 7.96 11.22 -13.05
N ILE A 374 7.48 10.60 -14.13
CA ILE A 374 7.70 9.19 -14.43
C ILE A 374 8.47 9.08 -15.75
N PRO A 375 9.66 8.46 -15.78
CA PRO A 375 10.29 8.09 -17.03
C PRO A 375 9.48 6.98 -17.70
N ILE A 376 9.26 7.09 -19.00
CA ILE A 376 8.63 6.08 -19.85
C ILE A 376 9.64 5.54 -20.86
N HIS A 377 9.32 4.39 -21.46
CA HIS A 377 10.16 3.82 -22.53
C HIS A 377 10.37 4.83 -23.68
N GLY A 378 11.52 4.73 -24.34
CA GLY A 378 11.93 5.71 -25.36
C GLY A 378 12.65 6.95 -24.80
N ARG A 379 13.15 6.88 -23.55
CA ARG A 379 13.87 7.97 -22.86
C ARG A 379 13.08 9.28 -22.79
N ARG A 380 11.78 9.15 -22.49
CA ARG A 380 10.89 10.29 -22.30
C ARG A 380 10.37 10.35 -20.88
N PHE A 381 9.84 11.51 -20.53
CA PHE A 381 9.39 11.82 -19.19
C PHE A 381 7.99 12.41 -19.24
N VAL A 382 7.18 12.01 -18.27
CA VAL A 382 5.83 12.54 -18.09
C VAL A 382 5.67 13.00 -16.65
N THR A 383 5.45 14.29 -16.45
CA THR A 383 5.07 14.87 -15.16
C THR A 383 3.56 14.87 -15.05
N MET A 384 3.04 14.12 -14.08
CA MET A 384 1.62 14.12 -13.73
C MET A 384 1.36 15.09 -12.58
N ALA A 385 0.22 15.78 -12.64
CA ALA A 385 -0.23 16.69 -11.58
C ALA A 385 -1.63 16.34 -11.10
N PHE A 386 -1.82 16.41 -9.79
CA PHE A 386 -3.07 16.11 -9.12
C PHE A 386 -3.34 17.13 -8.02
N GLU A 387 -4.61 17.43 -7.79
CA GLU A 387 -5.01 18.16 -6.59
C GLU A 387 -4.88 17.22 -5.37
N THR A 388 -4.04 17.58 -4.39
CA THR A 388 -3.63 16.70 -3.27
C THR A 388 -4.83 16.11 -2.49
N ASN A 389 -5.92 16.86 -2.41
CA ASN A 389 -7.10 16.49 -1.61
C ASN A 389 -8.26 15.92 -2.43
N GLN A 390 -8.09 15.73 -3.74
CA GLN A 390 -9.17 15.33 -4.63
C GLN A 390 -9.09 13.82 -4.99
N PRO A 391 -10.19 13.06 -4.89
CA PRO A 391 -10.19 11.64 -5.27
C PRO A 391 -10.01 11.47 -6.78
N LEU A 392 -8.99 10.72 -7.22
CA LEU A 392 -8.71 10.53 -8.66
C LEU A 392 -9.72 9.67 -9.43
N LYS A 393 -10.57 8.94 -8.70
CA LYS A 393 -11.56 8.01 -9.26
C LYS A 393 -12.96 8.62 -9.35
N ASP A 394 -13.18 9.75 -8.70
CA ASP A 394 -14.49 10.35 -8.70
C ASP A 394 -14.59 11.24 -9.95
N PRO A 395 -15.70 11.20 -10.69
CA PRO A 395 -15.90 12.10 -11.82
C PRO A 395 -15.80 13.56 -11.37
N THR A 396 -14.97 14.34 -12.07
CA THR A 396 -14.81 15.78 -11.84
C THR A 396 -15.07 16.55 -13.14
N SER A 397 -15.61 17.77 -13.01
CA SER A 397 -15.81 18.70 -14.13
C SER A 397 -14.56 19.53 -14.44
N CYS A 398 -13.52 19.46 -13.61
CA CYS A 398 -12.28 20.21 -13.82
C CYS A 398 -11.04 19.45 -13.34
N TRP A 399 -9.89 19.84 -13.89
CA TRP A 399 -8.55 19.46 -13.45
C TRP A 399 -7.76 20.76 -13.27
N PHE A 400 -7.58 21.22 -12.02
CA PHE A 400 -7.11 22.57 -11.73
C PHE A 400 -7.94 23.63 -12.50
N ALA A 401 -7.28 24.51 -13.26
CA ALA A 401 -7.94 25.54 -14.07
C ALA A 401 -8.52 25.01 -15.40
N HIS A 402 -8.32 23.73 -15.74
CA HIS A 402 -8.87 23.14 -16.96
C HIS A 402 -10.28 22.61 -16.73
N HIS A 403 -11.23 23.00 -17.57
CA HIS A 403 -12.61 22.52 -17.51
C HIS A 403 -12.84 21.42 -18.56
N PHE A 404 -13.44 20.31 -18.12
CA PHE A 404 -13.86 19.24 -19.01
C PHE A 404 -15.26 19.52 -19.57
N ASP A 405 -15.51 19.13 -20.84
CA ASP A 405 -16.83 19.23 -21.46
C ASP A 405 -17.89 18.38 -20.72
N LYS A 406 -17.45 17.26 -20.12
CA LYS A 406 -18.28 16.36 -19.31
C LYS A 406 -17.49 15.88 -18.10
N PRO A 407 -18.14 15.62 -16.95
CA PRO A 407 -17.49 15.02 -15.80
C PRO A 407 -16.76 13.73 -16.17
N THR A 408 -15.47 13.64 -15.83
CA THR A 408 -14.60 12.52 -16.18
C THR A 408 -13.67 12.17 -15.03
N MET A 409 -13.12 10.95 -15.04
CA MET A 409 -12.11 10.53 -14.08
C MET A 409 -10.72 10.97 -14.55
N THR A 410 -10.02 11.77 -13.75
CA THR A 410 -8.63 12.20 -14.01
C THR A 410 -7.70 11.02 -14.34
N TRP A 411 -7.97 9.84 -13.77
CA TRP A 411 -7.23 8.61 -14.05
C TRP A 411 -7.18 8.23 -15.54
N ASN A 412 -8.27 8.46 -16.28
CA ASN A 412 -8.41 8.07 -17.69
C ASN A 412 -8.32 9.26 -18.66
N SER A 413 -8.35 10.50 -18.15
CA SER A 413 -8.27 11.71 -18.98
C SER A 413 -6.86 11.88 -19.56
N LYS A 414 -6.78 12.16 -20.87
CA LYS A 414 -5.52 12.41 -21.59
C LYS A 414 -5.05 13.84 -21.34
N LEU A 415 -4.24 14.04 -20.30
CA LEU A 415 -3.85 15.36 -19.79
C LEU A 415 -2.36 15.67 -19.94
N PHE A 416 -1.52 14.63 -19.94
CA PHE A 416 -0.08 14.78 -19.71
C PHE A 416 0.71 14.57 -20.99
N LYS A 417 1.71 15.41 -21.25
CA LYS A 417 2.56 15.30 -22.43
C LYS A 417 3.87 14.59 -22.09
N ALA A 418 4.26 13.64 -22.95
CA ALA A 418 5.59 13.07 -22.91
C ALA A 418 6.60 14.03 -23.54
N GLU A 419 7.67 14.33 -22.82
CA GLU A 419 8.74 15.24 -23.24
C GLU A 419 10.10 14.53 -23.19
N ASP A 420 11.09 15.07 -23.89
CA ASP A 420 12.42 14.48 -24.02
C ASP A 420 13.31 14.70 -22.78
N SER A 421 12.87 15.52 -21.82
CA SER A 421 13.53 15.69 -20.51
C SER A 421 12.52 15.84 -19.37
N ALA A 422 12.94 15.45 -18.17
CA ALA A 422 12.13 15.60 -16.95
C ALA A 422 11.77 17.06 -16.66
N GLU A 423 12.74 17.97 -16.83
CA GLU A 423 12.57 19.41 -16.65
C GLU A 423 11.50 19.99 -17.60
N LYS A 424 11.61 19.69 -18.90
CA LYS A 424 10.62 20.15 -19.89
C LYS A 424 9.23 19.59 -19.63
N SER A 425 9.15 18.33 -19.17
CA SER A 425 7.88 17.71 -18.79
C SER A 425 7.24 18.41 -17.59
N LEU A 426 8.05 18.75 -16.57
CA LEU A 426 7.60 19.52 -15.41
C LEU A 426 7.08 20.91 -15.80
N GLU A 427 7.85 21.66 -16.59
CA GLU A 427 7.46 22.98 -17.10
C GLU A 427 6.14 22.93 -17.88
N THR A 428 6.04 21.98 -18.81
CA THR A 428 4.85 21.78 -19.65
C THR A 428 3.61 21.50 -18.82
N THR A 429 3.71 20.60 -17.83
CA THR A 429 2.59 20.26 -16.94
C THR A 429 2.23 21.44 -16.03
N LEU A 430 3.20 22.15 -15.45
CA LEU A 430 2.93 23.31 -14.60
C LEU A 430 2.30 24.47 -15.36
N HIS A 431 2.70 24.69 -16.61
CA HIS A 431 2.06 25.68 -17.46
C HIS A 431 0.59 25.31 -17.72
N ALA A 432 0.28 24.03 -17.97
CA ALA A 432 -1.09 23.57 -18.15
C ALA A 432 -1.93 23.73 -16.87
N VAL A 433 -1.38 23.38 -15.70
CA VAL A 433 -2.01 23.57 -14.38
C VAL A 433 -2.36 25.03 -14.12
N LYS A 434 -1.43 25.96 -14.40
CA LYS A 434 -1.61 27.40 -14.14
C LYS A 434 -2.53 28.08 -15.15
N SER A 435 -2.44 27.71 -16.43
CA SER A 435 -3.17 28.38 -17.51
C SER A 435 -4.53 27.76 -17.83
N GLY A 436 -4.79 26.52 -17.37
CA GLY A 436 -5.96 25.73 -17.75
C GLY A 436 -5.92 25.20 -19.20
N ARG A 437 -4.85 25.49 -19.94
CA ARG A 437 -4.69 25.08 -21.35
C ARG A 437 -3.83 23.84 -21.46
N LEU A 438 -4.37 22.79 -22.10
CA LEU A 438 -3.64 21.56 -22.32
C LEU A 438 -2.49 21.76 -23.33
N PRO A 439 -1.39 20.99 -23.20
CA PRO A 439 -0.28 21.07 -24.14
C PRO A 439 -0.67 20.72 -25.58
N SER A 440 0.03 21.31 -26.55
CA SER A 440 -0.13 20.94 -27.98
C SER A 440 0.20 19.46 -28.21
N GLN A 441 -0.58 18.85 -29.10
CA GLN A 441 -0.48 17.45 -29.53
C GLN A 441 0.30 17.26 -30.84
N ASP A 442 0.98 18.29 -31.35
CA ASP A 442 1.59 18.30 -32.69
C ASP A 442 2.71 17.26 -32.86
N SER A 443 3.30 16.78 -31.77
CA SER A 443 4.37 15.77 -31.78
C SER A 443 3.96 14.43 -31.18
N PHE A 444 3.21 14.43 -30.09
CA PHE A 444 2.76 13.23 -29.38
C PHE A 444 1.37 13.44 -28.79
N PRO A 445 0.52 12.40 -28.77
CA PRO A 445 -0.77 12.47 -28.09
C PRO A 445 -0.57 12.67 -26.59
N LEU A 446 -1.52 13.34 -25.95
CA LEU A 446 -1.59 13.39 -24.49
C LEU A 446 -1.83 12.00 -23.93
N LEU A 447 -1.32 11.77 -22.72
CA LEU A 447 -1.39 10.52 -21.98
C LEU A 447 -2.27 10.70 -20.74
N SER A 448 -2.99 9.64 -20.39
CA SER A 448 -3.66 9.50 -19.09
C SER A 448 -2.71 8.86 -18.09
N VAL A 449 -3.08 8.91 -16.81
CA VAL A 449 -2.33 8.22 -15.74
C VAL A 449 -2.16 6.73 -16.07
N ARG A 450 -3.21 6.09 -16.58
CA ARG A 450 -3.16 4.68 -16.99
C ARG A 450 -2.12 4.43 -18.08
N ASP A 451 -2.04 5.30 -19.10
CA ASP A 451 -1.06 5.13 -20.18
C ASP A 451 0.36 5.29 -19.65
N VAL A 452 0.59 6.31 -18.81
CA VAL A 452 1.92 6.59 -18.21
C VAL A 452 2.38 5.39 -17.38
N LEU A 453 1.52 4.86 -16.51
CA LEU A 453 1.87 3.71 -15.68
C LEU A 453 2.06 2.42 -16.47
N SER A 454 1.39 2.27 -17.62
CA SER A 454 1.58 1.12 -18.51
C SER A 454 2.88 1.23 -19.32
N ALA A 455 3.34 2.45 -19.60
CA ALA A 455 4.55 2.73 -20.38
C ALA A 455 5.80 3.01 -19.53
N LYS A 456 5.68 3.03 -18.20
CA LYS A 456 6.74 3.42 -17.26
C LYS A 456 8.02 2.60 -17.46
N ASN A 457 9.16 3.24 -17.32
CA ASN A 457 10.47 2.62 -17.27
C ASN A 457 10.92 2.55 -15.81
N VAL A 458 10.68 1.40 -15.18
CA VAL A 458 10.97 1.22 -13.76
C VAL A 458 12.47 1.25 -13.44
N LYS A 459 13.33 0.80 -14.37
CA LYS A 459 14.79 0.82 -14.17
C LYS A 459 15.30 2.23 -14.01
N LEU A 460 14.98 3.10 -14.98
CA LEU A 460 15.37 4.51 -14.92
C LEU A 460 14.81 5.20 -13.67
N LEU A 461 13.59 4.84 -13.26
CA LEU A 461 12.97 5.41 -12.06
C LEU A 461 13.69 4.99 -10.78
N VAL A 462 14.01 3.71 -10.61
CA VAL A 462 14.73 3.20 -9.44
C VAL A 462 16.18 3.69 -9.42
N GLU A 463 16.86 3.72 -10.57
CA GLU A 463 18.21 4.29 -10.71
C GLU A 463 18.25 5.77 -10.30
N TRP A 464 17.27 6.58 -10.75
CA TRP A 464 17.13 7.97 -10.32
C TRP A 464 17.03 8.10 -8.80
N ARG A 465 16.16 7.30 -8.16
CA ARG A 465 15.98 7.33 -6.71
C ARG A 465 17.24 6.90 -5.96
N ARG A 466 17.93 5.85 -6.42
CA ARG A 466 19.19 5.37 -5.83
C ARG A 466 20.29 6.42 -5.87
N ASN A 467 20.50 7.06 -7.02
CA ASN A 467 21.51 8.10 -7.17
C ASN A 467 21.32 9.24 -6.16
N LEU A 468 20.07 9.64 -5.89
CA LEU A 468 19.77 10.67 -4.90
C LEU A 468 19.94 10.20 -3.44
N LYS A 469 19.68 8.92 -3.15
CA LYS A 469 20.00 8.33 -1.82
C LYS A 469 21.51 8.35 -1.59
N GLU A 470 22.28 7.88 -2.56
CA GLU A 470 23.76 7.80 -2.48
C GLU A 470 24.41 9.19 -2.36
N ALA A 471 23.96 10.16 -3.18
CA ALA A 471 24.46 11.53 -3.12
C ALA A 471 24.17 12.23 -1.78
N LYS A 472 23.18 11.77 -1.02
CA LYS A 472 22.92 12.25 0.34
C LYS A 472 23.89 11.63 1.34
N HIS A 473 24.09 10.31 1.29
CA HIS A 473 25.03 9.63 2.18
C HIS A 473 26.45 10.21 2.09
N GLN A 474 26.94 10.48 0.88
CA GLN A 474 28.24 11.11 0.65
C GLN A 474 28.37 12.55 1.18
N ARG A 475 27.25 13.23 1.49
CA ARG A 475 27.26 14.59 2.09
C ARG A 475 27.14 14.57 3.61
N GLU A 476 26.65 13.47 4.18
CA GLU A 476 26.47 13.30 5.63
C GLU A 476 27.68 12.60 6.29
N GLU A 477 28.54 11.92 5.49
CA GLU A 477 29.89 11.45 5.85
C GLU A 477 30.94 12.55 5.69
#